data_AF-A0A2E1V3F6-F1
#
_entry.id   AF-A0A2E1V3F6-F1
#
_cell.length_a   1.000
_cell.length_b   1.000
_cell.length_c   1.000
_cell.angle_alpha   90.00
_cell.angle_beta   90.00
_cell.angle_gamma   90.00
#
_symmetry.space_group_name_H-M   'P 1'
#
loop_
_entity.id
_entity.type
_entity.pdbx_description
1 polymer ?
#
loop_
_entity_poly.entity_id
_entity_poly.type
_entity_poly.pdbx_seq_one_letter_code
_entity_poly.pdbx_strand_id
1 'polypeptide(L)'
;MSDLQKLQELTADAAQRGVTFNNVKLGQSDAGDLILQTTTSGSAIEISIPEPLHIPISTVNMSTGQLDEKADMDESLRDWVNAYLAALVTDEDRQTLSGIREAIDAENLTANSAFRGLGIANFLTINTKIEALNQALLAPSVVATNKGQVLLPILGAARPGNMGVPLNITAGGSFRATGKDIQDEIRVTAGRFDSMHSLNAHGRALSFGATFSLPATLSLQDQRTLVIGRNFNETRTVGQAQVPKAWADGSAIKMSYCPVALGGNPRAAQLAFRTALKHLDLTGQDVAWSTLRNYNVSRLFEAYVATGDIKHDGLRKKLAESIACQIETMLKSI
;
A
#
# COMPACT_ATOMS: atom_id res chain seq x y z
N MET A 1 14.32 -10.02 -10.05
CA MET A 1 13.70 -8.88 -10.76
C MET A 1 12.76 -9.41 -11.82
N SER A 2 11.57 -8.82 -11.97
CA SER A 2 10.61 -9.15 -13.04
C SER A 2 11.24 -9.08 -14.44
N ASP A 3 10.82 -9.95 -15.36
CA ASP A 3 11.27 -9.94 -16.76
C ASP A 3 10.63 -8.77 -17.51
N LEU A 4 11.26 -7.59 -17.41
CA LEU A 4 10.73 -6.35 -17.97
C LEU A 4 10.52 -6.44 -19.48
N GLN A 5 11.44 -7.08 -20.20
CA GLN A 5 11.32 -7.22 -21.65
C GLN A 5 10.08 -8.04 -21.98
N LYS A 6 9.90 -9.19 -21.33
CA LYS A 6 8.72 -10.03 -21.57
C LYS A 6 7.43 -9.32 -21.20
N LEU A 7 7.43 -8.58 -20.09
CA LEU A 7 6.27 -7.79 -19.67
C LEU A 7 5.92 -6.68 -20.67
N GLN A 8 6.92 -6.04 -21.30
CA GLN A 8 6.70 -5.04 -22.36
C GLN A 8 6.11 -5.68 -23.63
N GLU A 9 6.61 -6.85 -24.04
CA GLU A 9 6.02 -7.63 -25.15
C GLU A 9 4.55 -7.98 -24.88
N LEU A 10 4.27 -8.55 -23.70
CA LEU A 10 2.91 -8.93 -23.30
C LEU A 10 1.97 -7.73 -23.20
N THR A 11 2.50 -6.56 -22.81
CA THR A 11 1.75 -5.30 -22.77
C THR A 11 1.36 -4.82 -24.16
N ALA A 12 2.24 -4.96 -25.16
CA ALA A 12 1.91 -4.63 -26.54
C ALA A 12 0.83 -5.57 -27.10
N ASP A 13 0.91 -6.86 -26.79
CA ASP A 13 -0.08 -7.86 -27.20
C ASP A 13 -1.45 -7.63 -26.52
N ALA A 14 -1.46 -7.06 -25.32
CA ALA A 14 -2.69 -6.79 -24.57
C ALA A 14 -3.65 -5.82 -25.30
N ALA A 15 -3.16 -4.99 -26.23
CA ALA A 15 -4.01 -4.15 -27.07
C ALA A 15 -5.01 -4.98 -27.91
N GLN A 16 -4.62 -6.17 -28.36
CA GLN A 16 -5.48 -7.10 -29.09
C GLN A 16 -6.63 -7.64 -28.22
N ARG A 17 -6.49 -7.52 -26.90
CA ARG A 17 -7.45 -7.97 -25.88
C ARG A 17 -8.29 -6.81 -25.31
N GLY A 18 -8.30 -5.68 -26.00
CA GLY A 18 -9.12 -4.52 -25.65
C GLY A 18 -8.52 -3.62 -24.57
N VAL A 19 -7.23 -3.78 -24.26
CA VAL A 19 -6.54 -2.86 -23.34
C VAL A 19 -6.15 -1.58 -24.07
N THR A 20 -6.46 -0.43 -23.48
CA THR A 20 -6.00 0.87 -23.98
C THR A 20 -4.76 1.30 -23.23
N PHE A 21 -3.69 1.62 -23.97
CA PHE A 21 -2.47 2.25 -23.46
C PHE A 21 -2.09 3.44 -24.33
N ASN A 22 -2.25 4.65 -23.80
CA ASN A 22 -1.81 5.88 -24.46
C ASN A 22 -0.72 6.54 -23.61
N ASN A 23 0.44 6.77 -24.21
CA ASN A 23 1.59 7.41 -23.58
C ASN A 23 2.12 6.70 -22.32
N VAL A 24 2.01 5.37 -22.24
CA VAL A 24 2.38 4.56 -21.07
C VAL A 24 3.27 3.40 -21.48
N LYS A 25 4.28 3.10 -20.66
CA LYS A 25 5.10 1.88 -20.75
C LYS A 25 5.38 1.30 -19.37
N LEU A 26 5.69 0.00 -19.32
CA LEU A 26 6.35 -0.60 -18.16
C LEU A 26 7.83 -0.22 -18.16
N GLY A 27 8.35 0.07 -16.97
CA GLY A 27 9.75 0.37 -16.74
C GLY A 27 10.22 -0.18 -15.39
N GLN A 28 11.45 0.16 -15.03
CA GLN A 28 12.02 -0.13 -13.73
C GLN A 28 12.42 1.18 -13.04
N SER A 29 12.16 1.26 -11.74
CA SER A 29 12.70 2.33 -10.89
C SER A 29 14.20 2.13 -10.64
N ASP A 30 14.86 3.14 -10.07
CA ASP A 30 16.26 3.05 -9.64
C ASP A 30 16.53 1.90 -8.65
N ALA A 31 15.50 1.45 -7.93
CA ALA A 31 15.57 0.32 -7.00
C ALA A 31 15.31 -1.05 -7.67
N GLY A 32 15.08 -1.08 -8.99
CA GLY A 32 14.75 -2.30 -9.75
C GLY A 32 13.28 -2.70 -9.68
N ASP A 33 12.43 -1.98 -8.94
CA ASP A 33 10.99 -2.27 -8.88
C ASP A 33 10.31 -1.98 -10.23
N LEU A 34 9.41 -2.88 -10.64
CA LEU A 34 8.51 -2.67 -11.78
C LEU A 34 7.59 -1.46 -11.52
N ILE A 35 7.56 -0.53 -12.48
CA ILE A 35 6.75 0.71 -12.43
C ILE A 35 6.07 0.98 -13.78
N LEU A 36 5.06 1.85 -13.78
CA LEU A 36 4.56 2.49 -15.00
C LEU A 36 5.23 3.85 -15.19
N GLN A 37 5.58 4.15 -16.43
CA GLN A 37 6.21 5.41 -16.84
C GLN A 37 5.50 6.00 -18.06
N THR A 38 5.61 7.32 -18.22
CA THR A 38 5.21 7.98 -19.45
C THR A 38 6.22 7.67 -20.57
N THR A 39 5.74 7.57 -21.81
CA THR A 39 6.64 7.52 -22.98
C THR A 39 7.09 8.92 -23.38
N THR A 40 6.23 9.91 -23.19
CA THR A 40 6.43 11.33 -23.48
C THR A 40 6.05 12.14 -22.24
N SER A 41 7.04 12.79 -21.64
CA SER A 41 6.85 13.63 -20.45
C SER A 41 5.83 14.75 -20.71
N GLY A 42 4.97 15.01 -19.73
CA GLY A 42 3.95 16.07 -19.77
C GLY A 42 2.72 15.76 -20.61
N SER A 43 2.74 14.70 -21.41
CA SER A 43 1.61 14.34 -22.28
C SER A 43 0.48 13.64 -21.51
N ALA A 44 -0.73 13.72 -22.04
CA ALA A 44 -1.87 13.00 -21.48
C ALA A 44 -1.62 11.48 -21.53
N ILE A 45 -2.04 10.78 -20.48
CA ILE A 45 -1.95 9.32 -20.38
C ILE A 45 -3.34 8.70 -20.25
N GLU A 46 -3.46 7.48 -20.74
CA GLU A 46 -4.61 6.63 -20.51
C GLU A 46 -4.19 5.19 -20.38
N ILE A 47 -4.72 4.53 -19.35
CA ILE A 47 -4.67 3.09 -19.18
C ILE A 47 -6.09 2.62 -18.93
N SER A 48 -6.57 1.62 -19.68
CA SER A 48 -7.88 1.01 -19.46
C SER A 48 -7.81 -0.50 -19.59
N ILE A 49 -8.01 -1.22 -18.48
CA ILE A 49 -8.03 -2.70 -18.41
C ILE A 49 -9.49 -3.18 -18.43
N PRO A 50 -9.95 -3.88 -19.49
CA PRO A 50 -11.32 -4.36 -19.61
C PRO A 50 -11.61 -5.54 -18.67
N GLU A 51 -12.89 -5.76 -18.35
CA GLU A 51 -13.35 -6.79 -17.39
C GLU A 51 -12.79 -8.21 -17.65
N PRO A 52 -12.66 -8.70 -18.90
CA PRO A 52 -12.08 -10.02 -19.15
C PRO A 52 -10.63 -10.19 -18.67
N LEU A 53 -9.89 -9.09 -18.48
CA LEU A 53 -8.52 -9.10 -17.95
C LEU A 53 -8.46 -8.88 -16.44
N HIS A 54 -9.59 -8.86 -15.74
CA HIS A 54 -9.64 -8.79 -14.29
C HIS A 54 -9.51 -10.20 -13.74
N ILE A 55 -8.29 -10.62 -13.44
CA ILE A 55 -8.02 -12.01 -13.07
C ILE A 55 -8.36 -12.19 -11.58
N PRO A 56 -9.39 -12.96 -11.20
CA PRO A 56 -9.71 -13.14 -9.79
C PRO A 56 -8.53 -13.81 -9.07
N ILE A 57 -8.10 -13.28 -7.94
CA ILE A 57 -6.94 -13.85 -7.24
C ILE A 57 -7.17 -15.31 -6.82
N SER A 58 -8.44 -15.69 -6.62
CA SER A 58 -8.86 -17.05 -6.29
C SER A 58 -8.65 -18.06 -7.42
N THR A 59 -8.43 -17.62 -8.66
CA THR A 59 -8.10 -18.51 -9.78
C THR A 59 -6.61 -18.70 -9.96
N VAL A 60 -5.76 -18.07 -9.15
CA VAL A 60 -4.31 -18.26 -9.17
C VAL A 60 -3.91 -19.30 -8.11
N ASN A 61 -3.27 -20.38 -8.55
CA ASN A 61 -2.67 -21.36 -7.66
C ASN A 61 -1.37 -20.79 -7.09
N MET A 62 -1.38 -20.44 -5.80
CA MET A 62 -0.22 -19.82 -5.15
C MET A 62 0.97 -20.78 -5.01
N SER A 63 0.78 -22.10 -5.09
CA SER A 63 1.90 -23.05 -5.04
C SER A 63 2.71 -23.03 -6.32
N THR A 64 2.07 -22.80 -7.47
CA THR A 64 2.72 -22.77 -8.79
C THR A 64 2.97 -21.35 -9.31
N GLY A 65 2.20 -20.36 -8.84
CA GLY A 65 2.21 -18.99 -9.38
C GLY A 65 1.51 -18.87 -10.73
N GLN A 66 0.68 -19.86 -11.10
CA GLN A 66 -0.04 -19.92 -12.38
C GLN A 66 -1.55 -19.97 -12.14
N LEU A 67 -2.34 -19.80 -13.20
CA LEU A 67 -3.77 -20.04 -13.14
C LEU A 67 -4.07 -21.50 -12.80
N ASP A 68 -5.05 -21.70 -11.92
CA ASP A 68 -5.63 -23.02 -11.62
C ASP A 68 -6.21 -23.61 -12.91
N GLU A 69 -6.03 -24.92 -13.10
CA GLU A 69 -6.54 -25.66 -14.26
C GLU A 69 -8.06 -25.49 -14.42
N LYS A 70 -8.78 -25.29 -13.31
CA LYS A 70 -10.24 -25.12 -13.26
C LYS A 70 -10.70 -23.68 -13.48
N ALA A 71 -9.80 -22.72 -13.69
CA ALA A 71 -10.18 -21.35 -13.98
C ALA A 71 -11.04 -21.28 -15.26
N ASP A 72 -12.18 -20.61 -15.20
CA ASP A 72 -13.06 -20.42 -16.36
C ASP A 72 -12.49 -19.30 -17.25
N MET A 73 -11.70 -19.69 -18.25
CA MET A 73 -10.95 -18.80 -19.13
C MET A 73 -10.60 -19.49 -20.44
N ASP A 74 -10.68 -18.78 -21.57
CA ASP A 74 -10.24 -19.30 -22.86
C ASP A 74 -8.73 -19.58 -22.89
N GLU A 75 -8.31 -20.54 -23.71
CA GLU A 75 -6.92 -21.02 -23.76
C GLU A 75 -5.94 -19.93 -24.17
N SER A 76 -6.30 -19.09 -25.15
CA SER A 76 -5.46 -17.97 -25.60
C SER A 76 -5.21 -16.97 -24.48
N LEU A 77 -6.25 -16.60 -23.71
CA LEU A 77 -6.12 -15.71 -22.57
C LEU A 77 -5.36 -16.35 -21.42
N ARG A 78 -5.62 -17.63 -21.14
CA ARG A 78 -4.89 -18.40 -20.12
C ARG A 78 -3.38 -18.41 -20.38
N ASP A 79 -2.96 -18.69 -21.60
CA ASP A 79 -1.54 -18.70 -21.97
C ASP A 79 -0.90 -17.33 -21.77
N TRP A 80 -1.60 -16.27 -22.18
CA TRP A 80 -1.13 -14.90 -21.98
C TRP A 80 -1.02 -14.56 -20.48
N VAL A 81 -2.02 -14.91 -19.65
CA VAL A 81 -2.00 -14.63 -18.21
C VAL A 81 -0.90 -15.41 -17.51
N ASN A 82 -0.70 -16.68 -17.84
CA ASN A 82 0.37 -17.49 -17.26
C ASN A 82 1.75 -16.95 -17.65
N ALA A 83 1.94 -16.52 -18.91
CA ALA A 83 3.16 -15.85 -19.33
C ALA A 83 3.38 -14.53 -18.57
N TYR A 84 2.31 -13.77 -18.34
CA TYR A 84 2.35 -12.53 -17.57
C TYR A 84 2.74 -12.77 -16.10
N LEU A 85 2.12 -13.75 -15.43
CA LEU A 85 2.44 -14.09 -14.04
C LEU A 85 3.88 -14.57 -13.89
N ALA A 86 4.37 -15.42 -14.81
CA ALA A 86 5.74 -15.90 -14.81
C ALA A 86 6.76 -14.77 -15.03
N ALA A 87 6.44 -13.80 -15.90
CA ALA A 87 7.29 -12.63 -16.11
C ALA A 87 7.23 -11.63 -14.95
N LEU A 88 6.08 -11.53 -14.26
CA LEU A 88 5.87 -10.63 -13.14
C LEU A 88 6.63 -11.08 -11.88
N VAL A 89 6.58 -12.39 -11.57
CA VAL A 89 7.19 -12.99 -10.38
C VAL A 89 8.24 -14.02 -10.77
N THR A 90 9.51 -13.65 -10.62
CA THR A 90 10.65 -14.51 -10.97
C THR A 90 11.15 -15.31 -9.77
N ASP A 91 11.95 -16.35 -10.03
CA ASP A 91 12.62 -17.11 -8.97
C ASP A 91 13.62 -16.25 -8.18
N GLU A 92 14.23 -15.25 -8.81
CA GLU A 92 15.08 -14.27 -8.11
C GLU A 92 14.27 -13.42 -7.13
N ASP A 93 13.04 -13.02 -7.48
CA ASP A 93 12.16 -12.26 -6.57
C ASP A 93 11.77 -13.12 -5.36
N ARG A 94 11.47 -14.41 -5.59
CA ARG A 94 11.18 -15.37 -4.52
C ARG A 94 12.38 -15.58 -3.60
N GLN A 95 13.58 -15.75 -4.16
CA GLN A 95 14.82 -15.89 -3.39
C GLN A 95 15.11 -14.64 -2.56
N THR A 96 14.96 -13.46 -3.17
CA THR A 96 15.16 -12.17 -2.48
C THR A 96 14.19 -12.02 -1.32
N LEU A 97 12.90 -12.31 -1.52
CA LEU A 97 11.91 -12.23 -0.46
C LEU A 97 12.14 -13.30 0.62
N SER A 98 12.53 -14.52 0.24
CA SER A 98 12.89 -15.57 1.22
C SER A 98 14.03 -15.11 2.12
N GLY A 99 15.10 -14.56 1.53
CA GLY A 99 16.25 -14.03 2.29
C GLY A 99 15.86 -12.92 3.27
N ILE A 100 14.94 -12.03 2.89
CA ILE A 100 14.38 -11.02 3.81
C ILE A 100 13.62 -11.68 4.97
N ARG A 101 12.80 -12.70 4.71
CA ARG A 101 12.01 -13.40 5.74
C ARG A 101 12.88 -14.22 6.69
N GLU A 102 13.92 -14.86 6.17
CA GLU A 102 14.94 -15.56 6.95
C GLU A 102 15.72 -14.59 7.84
N ALA A 103 16.06 -13.40 7.33
CA ALA A 103 16.71 -12.36 8.13
C ALA A 103 15.78 -11.82 9.24
N ILE A 104 14.49 -11.63 8.96
CA ILE A 104 13.50 -11.24 9.97
C ILE A 104 13.48 -12.24 11.13
N ASP A 105 13.55 -13.54 10.83
CA ASP A 105 13.57 -14.61 11.83
C ASP A 105 14.91 -14.65 12.60
N ALA A 106 16.03 -14.66 11.88
CA ALA A 106 17.37 -14.72 12.45
C ALA A 106 17.69 -13.53 13.36
N GLU A 107 17.18 -12.34 13.02
CA GLU A 107 17.34 -11.12 13.81
C GLU A 107 16.21 -10.91 14.84
N ASN A 108 15.24 -11.85 14.90
CA ASN A 108 14.12 -11.87 15.84
C ASN A 108 13.28 -10.57 15.83
N LEU A 109 13.05 -9.99 14.65
CA LEU A 109 12.38 -8.69 14.53
C LEU A 109 10.90 -8.74 14.91
N THR A 110 10.28 -9.92 14.85
CA THR A 110 8.88 -10.13 15.27
C THR A 110 8.70 -9.93 16.78
N ALA A 111 9.69 -10.32 17.58
CA ALA A 111 9.66 -10.17 19.03
C ALA A 111 10.18 -8.80 19.49
N ASN A 112 11.01 -8.14 18.67
CA ASN A 112 11.67 -6.88 18.99
C ASN A 112 10.65 -5.77 19.33
N SER A 113 10.80 -5.17 20.52
CA SER A 113 9.90 -4.13 21.03
C SER A 113 9.91 -2.85 20.19
N ALA A 114 11.01 -2.54 19.50
CA ALA A 114 11.10 -1.36 18.63
C ALA A 114 10.17 -1.47 17.42
N PHE A 115 10.00 -2.68 16.86
CA PHE A 115 9.15 -2.91 15.69
C PHE A 115 7.72 -3.35 16.02
N ARG A 116 7.49 -3.82 17.26
CA ARG A 116 6.15 -4.16 17.75
C ARG A 116 5.25 -2.92 17.75
N GLY A 117 4.01 -3.10 17.28
CA GLY A 117 3.03 -2.01 17.27
C GLY A 117 3.24 -0.96 16.18
N LEU A 118 4.14 -1.17 15.22
CA LEU A 118 4.28 -0.30 14.05
C LEU A 118 3.21 -0.56 12.96
N GLY A 119 2.36 -1.57 13.13
CA GLY A 119 1.35 -1.94 12.15
C GLY A 119 1.93 -2.56 10.86
N ILE A 120 3.09 -3.21 10.96
CA ILE A 120 3.82 -3.84 9.84
C ILE A 120 3.89 -5.38 9.95
N ALA A 121 2.90 -5.99 10.59
CA ALA A 121 2.91 -7.43 10.88
C ALA A 121 3.01 -8.31 9.62
N ASN A 122 2.40 -7.88 8.51
CA ASN A 122 2.48 -8.63 7.24
C ASN A 122 3.89 -8.56 6.64
N PHE A 123 4.59 -7.42 6.82
CA PHE A 123 5.97 -7.28 6.38
C PHE A 123 6.93 -8.12 7.24
N LEU A 124 6.70 -8.17 8.56
CA LEU A 124 7.50 -8.96 9.51
C LEU A 124 7.16 -10.46 9.52
N THR A 125 6.52 -10.98 8.48
CA THR A 125 6.23 -12.43 8.39
C THR A 125 7.52 -13.21 8.08
N ILE A 126 7.68 -14.38 8.69
CA ILE A 126 8.84 -15.27 8.51
C ILE A 126 8.53 -16.46 7.59
N ASN A 127 7.30 -16.57 7.08
CA ASN A 127 6.87 -17.74 6.32
C ASN A 127 7.55 -17.77 4.94
N THR A 128 8.47 -18.70 4.70
CA THR A 128 9.19 -18.86 3.42
C THR A 128 8.53 -19.85 2.46
N LYS A 129 7.35 -20.39 2.78
CA LYS A 129 6.62 -21.28 1.85
C LYS A 129 6.29 -20.57 0.55
N ILE A 130 6.40 -21.30 -0.56
CA ILE A 130 6.22 -20.77 -1.92
C ILE A 130 4.87 -20.06 -2.10
N GLU A 131 3.80 -20.58 -1.49
CA GLU A 131 2.47 -19.98 -1.53
C GLU A 131 2.47 -18.58 -0.91
N ALA A 132 3.12 -18.44 0.26
CA ALA A 132 3.20 -17.19 0.98
C ALA A 132 4.14 -16.19 0.31
N LEU A 133 5.15 -16.66 -0.43
CA LEU A 133 6.03 -15.81 -1.24
C LEU A 133 5.27 -15.27 -2.45
N ASN A 134 4.63 -16.15 -3.23
CA ASN A 134 3.84 -15.77 -4.40
C ASN A 134 2.69 -14.82 -4.02
N GLN A 135 1.97 -15.09 -2.94
CA GLN A 135 0.92 -14.19 -2.46
C GLN A 135 1.45 -12.78 -2.15
N ALA A 136 2.60 -12.68 -1.49
CA ALA A 136 3.19 -11.39 -1.15
C ALA A 136 3.76 -10.64 -2.36
N LEU A 137 4.37 -11.35 -3.30
CA LEU A 137 4.92 -10.77 -4.53
C LEU A 137 3.83 -10.29 -5.49
N LEU A 138 2.67 -10.96 -5.51
CA LEU A 138 1.50 -10.54 -6.30
C LEU A 138 0.66 -9.45 -5.63
N ALA A 139 0.72 -9.31 -4.30
CA ALA A 139 -0.10 -8.36 -3.55
C ALA A 139 -0.09 -6.90 -4.07
N PRO A 140 1.04 -6.33 -4.53
CA PRO A 140 1.06 -4.99 -5.13
C PRO A 140 0.18 -4.82 -6.36
N SER A 141 -0.13 -5.91 -7.07
CA SER A 141 -0.93 -5.88 -8.30
C SER A 141 -2.40 -6.26 -8.08
N VAL A 142 -2.81 -6.49 -6.83
CA VAL A 142 -4.18 -6.86 -6.46
C VAL A 142 -4.98 -5.63 -6.05
N VAL A 143 -6.20 -5.52 -6.58
CA VAL A 143 -7.19 -4.51 -6.18
C VAL A 143 -8.41 -5.21 -5.61
N ALA A 144 -8.93 -4.70 -4.48
CA ALA A 144 -10.17 -5.17 -3.90
C ALA A 144 -11.38 -4.54 -4.60
N THR A 145 -12.33 -5.36 -5.03
CA THR A 145 -13.59 -4.93 -5.65
C THR A 145 -14.78 -5.45 -4.84
N ASN A 146 -15.98 -4.98 -5.17
CA ASN A 146 -17.22 -5.54 -4.62
C ASN A 146 -17.45 -7.01 -5.02
N LYS A 147 -16.86 -7.47 -6.13
CA LYS A 147 -16.91 -8.87 -6.60
C LYS A 147 -15.79 -9.75 -6.03
N GLY A 148 -14.87 -9.19 -5.26
CA GLY A 148 -13.69 -9.87 -4.73
C GLY A 148 -12.37 -9.22 -5.14
N GLN A 149 -11.26 -9.82 -4.74
CA GLN A 149 -9.92 -9.36 -5.09
C GLN A 149 -9.53 -9.82 -6.49
N VAL A 150 -9.03 -8.90 -7.31
CA VAL A 150 -8.59 -9.16 -8.68
C VAL A 150 -7.18 -8.66 -8.89
N LEU A 151 -6.38 -9.41 -9.65
CA LEU A 151 -5.16 -8.92 -10.26
C LEU A 151 -5.52 -8.09 -11.49
N LEU A 152 -4.89 -6.92 -11.60
CA LEU A 152 -5.01 -6.06 -12.78
C LEU A 152 -3.69 -6.09 -13.54
N PRO A 153 -3.57 -6.89 -14.62
CA PRO A 153 -2.38 -6.91 -15.43
C PRO A 153 -2.03 -5.49 -15.88
N ILE A 154 -0.73 -5.17 -15.82
CA ILE A 154 -0.11 -3.91 -16.24
C ILE A 154 -0.46 -2.73 -15.33
N LEU A 155 -1.74 -2.45 -15.09
CA LEU A 155 -2.17 -1.39 -14.17
C LEU A 155 -1.76 -1.69 -12.72
N GLY A 156 -1.67 -2.96 -12.34
CA GLY A 156 -1.13 -3.42 -11.06
C GLY A 156 0.38 -3.20 -10.88
N ALA A 157 1.10 -2.75 -11.91
CA ALA A 157 2.47 -2.25 -11.77
C ALA A 157 2.51 -0.78 -11.31
N ALA A 158 1.41 -0.04 -11.44
CA ALA A 158 1.34 1.35 -10.98
C ALA A 158 1.49 1.40 -9.46
N ARG A 159 2.44 2.19 -8.97
CA ARG A 159 2.64 2.34 -7.53
C ARG A 159 1.62 3.32 -6.95
N PRO A 160 1.16 3.10 -5.70
CA PRO A 160 0.44 4.14 -4.99
C PRO A 160 1.37 5.33 -4.74
N GLY A 161 0.86 6.55 -4.84
CA GLY A 161 1.70 7.71 -4.54
C GLY A 161 0.96 9.03 -4.43
N ASN A 162 1.68 10.03 -3.91
CA ASN A 162 1.14 11.38 -3.78
C ASN A 162 0.79 11.97 -5.15
N MET A 163 -0.38 12.61 -5.27
CA MET A 163 -0.90 13.16 -6.53
C MET A 163 -1.03 12.12 -7.67
N GLY A 164 -1.18 10.84 -7.34
CA GLY A 164 -1.39 9.80 -8.34
C GLY A 164 -2.70 9.98 -9.10
N VAL A 165 -2.75 9.52 -10.34
CA VAL A 165 -3.98 9.56 -11.15
C VAL A 165 -5.06 8.71 -10.50
N PRO A 166 -6.33 9.17 -10.48
CA PRO A 166 -7.40 8.40 -9.87
C PRO A 166 -7.67 7.14 -10.67
N LEU A 167 -7.76 6.01 -9.97
CA LEU A 167 -8.22 4.76 -10.55
C LEU A 167 -9.74 4.69 -10.44
N ASN A 168 -10.44 4.60 -11.57
CA ASN A 168 -11.90 4.53 -11.62
C ASN A 168 -12.36 3.25 -12.34
N ILE A 169 -13.57 2.79 -12.02
CA ILE A 169 -14.25 1.74 -12.78
C ILE A 169 -15.24 2.44 -13.72
N THR A 170 -15.11 2.21 -15.02
CA THR A 170 -16.03 2.75 -16.03
C THR A 170 -17.39 2.04 -15.98
N ALA A 171 -18.41 2.62 -16.63
CA ALA A 171 -19.72 1.98 -16.75
C ALA A 171 -19.67 0.60 -17.44
N GLY A 172 -18.70 0.40 -18.34
CA GLY A 172 -18.44 -0.88 -19.01
C GLY A 172 -17.57 -1.85 -18.19
N GLY A 173 -17.34 -1.58 -16.90
CA GLY A 173 -16.60 -2.46 -16.01
C GLY A 173 -15.07 -2.31 -16.09
N SER A 174 -14.50 -1.62 -17.08
CA SER A 174 -13.04 -1.46 -17.18
C SER A 174 -12.45 -0.63 -16.04
N PHE A 175 -11.30 -1.03 -15.52
CA PHE A 175 -10.46 -0.18 -14.65
C PHE A 175 -9.71 0.82 -15.52
N ARG A 176 -9.89 2.11 -15.23
CA ARG A 176 -9.33 3.20 -16.03
C ARG A 176 -8.58 4.21 -15.18
N ALA A 177 -7.40 4.58 -15.63
CA ALA A 177 -6.59 5.65 -15.07
C ALA A 177 -6.22 6.64 -16.18
N THR A 178 -6.58 7.91 -16.00
CA THR A 178 -6.27 8.99 -16.94
C THR A 178 -5.66 10.17 -16.21
N GLY A 179 -4.74 10.85 -16.88
CA GLY A 179 -4.02 11.99 -16.31
C GLY A 179 -3.32 12.81 -17.39
N LYS A 180 -2.76 13.93 -16.96
CA LYS A 180 -1.99 14.87 -17.78
C LYS A 180 -0.84 15.43 -16.96
N ASP A 181 0.16 15.99 -17.64
CA ASP A 181 1.30 16.67 -17.02
C ASP A 181 2.20 15.76 -16.16
N ILE A 182 2.13 14.43 -16.36
CA ILE A 182 2.98 13.45 -15.66
C ILE A 182 4.37 13.44 -16.28
N GLN A 183 5.40 13.65 -15.45
CA GLN A 183 6.77 13.85 -15.92
C GLN A 183 7.51 12.54 -16.24
N ASP A 184 7.29 11.50 -15.44
CA ASP A 184 7.99 10.23 -15.59
C ASP A 184 7.14 9.08 -15.03
N GLU A 185 7.23 8.81 -13.73
CA GLU A 185 6.48 7.72 -13.10
C GLU A 185 4.98 8.00 -13.02
N ILE A 186 4.18 7.05 -13.51
CA ILE A 186 2.73 7.04 -13.36
C ILE A 186 2.39 6.35 -12.04
N ARG A 187 1.95 7.17 -11.08
CA ARG A 187 1.42 6.71 -9.80
C ARG A 187 -0.10 6.73 -9.83
N VAL A 188 -0.73 5.80 -9.12
CA VAL A 188 -2.19 5.75 -8.97
C VAL A 188 -2.60 6.12 -7.55
N THR A 189 -3.75 6.77 -7.40
CA THR A 189 -4.36 7.00 -6.09
C THR A 189 -5.48 5.97 -5.90
N ALA A 190 -5.23 4.97 -5.05
CA ALA A 190 -6.18 3.88 -4.74
C ALA A 190 -6.72 3.93 -3.30
N GLY A 191 -6.79 5.13 -2.70
CA GLY A 191 -7.27 5.32 -1.33
C GLY A 191 -6.28 6.07 -0.45
N ARG A 192 -6.39 5.86 0.87
CA ARG A 192 -5.52 6.51 1.87
C ARG A 192 -4.31 5.61 2.14
N PHE A 193 -3.11 6.13 1.90
CA PHE A 193 -1.86 5.40 2.08
C PHE A 193 -0.84 6.27 2.83
N ASP A 194 0.01 5.62 3.61
CA ASP A 194 1.24 6.19 4.16
C ASP A 194 2.41 5.20 4.00
N SER A 195 3.61 5.61 4.39
CA SER A 195 4.83 4.83 4.17
C SER A 195 4.83 3.50 4.93
N MET A 196 4.24 3.47 6.13
CA MET A 196 4.12 2.25 6.93
C MET A 196 3.10 1.27 6.35
N HIS A 197 1.99 1.77 5.79
CA HIS A 197 1.02 0.92 5.10
C HIS A 197 1.61 0.35 3.81
N SER A 198 2.34 1.15 3.02
CA SER A 198 3.04 0.67 1.82
C SER A 198 4.05 -0.44 2.16
N LEU A 199 4.80 -0.27 3.25
CA LEU A 199 5.71 -1.32 3.71
C LEU A 199 4.95 -2.59 4.08
N ASN A 200 3.88 -2.46 4.87
CA ASN A 200 3.10 -3.61 5.33
C ASN A 200 2.36 -4.34 4.19
N ALA A 201 1.76 -3.60 3.27
CA ALA A 201 0.91 -4.16 2.21
C ALA A 201 1.72 -4.63 0.98
N HIS A 202 2.85 -3.97 0.69
CA HIS A 202 3.57 -4.15 -0.57
C HIS A 202 5.06 -4.41 -0.41
N GLY A 203 5.61 -4.36 0.81
CA GLY A 203 7.06 -4.53 1.03
C GLY A 203 7.91 -3.41 0.42
N ARG A 204 7.31 -2.22 0.21
CA ARG A 204 7.92 -1.09 -0.50
C ARG A 204 8.03 0.14 0.38
N ALA A 205 9.18 0.80 0.32
CA ALA A 205 9.41 2.12 0.89
C ALA A 205 8.93 3.19 -0.10
N LEU A 206 7.76 3.75 0.16
CA LEU A 206 7.15 4.81 -0.66
C LEU A 206 6.85 6.02 0.22
N SER A 207 7.10 7.22 -0.31
CA SER A 207 6.81 8.48 0.37
C SER A 207 5.41 8.99 0.01
N PHE A 208 4.69 9.50 1.01
CA PHE A 208 3.34 10.05 0.84
C PHE A 208 3.24 11.42 1.48
N GLY A 209 2.34 12.25 0.95
CA GLY A 209 1.97 13.55 1.52
C GLY A 209 1.07 13.44 2.75
N ALA A 210 0.82 12.24 3.27
CA ALA A 210 0.01 12.01 4.46
C ALA A 210 0.67 10.92 5.33
N THR A 211 0.44 11.02 6.63
CA THR A 211 0.89 10.07 7.64
C THR A 211 -0.30 9.74 8.53
N PHE A 212 -0.54 8.45 8.76
CA PHE A 212 -1.54 7.99 9.71
C PHE A 212 -0.88 7.42 10.96
N SER A 213 -1.59 7.51 12.08
CA SER A 213 -1.14 6.98 13.36
C SER A 213 -0.81 5.49 13.24
N LEU A 214 0.29 5.09 13.87
CA LEU A 214 0.53 3.72 14.29
C LEU A 214 -0.64 3.23 15.16
N PRO A 215 -0.91 1.91 15.23
CA PRO A 215 -1.86 1.38 16.19
C PRO A 215 -1.48 1.82 17.60
N ALA A 216 -2.44 2.36 18.34
CA ALA A 216 -2.20 2.96 19.64
C ALA A 216 -3.36 2.69 20.58
N THR A 217 -3.05 2.51 21.86
CA THR A 217 -4.02 2.56 22.96
C THR A 217 -3.49 3.56 23.96
N LEU A 218 -4.20 4.66 24.14
CA LEU A 218 -3.80 5.77 25.01
C LEU A 218 -4.77 5.90 26.16
N SER A 219 -4.27 6.06 27.38
CA SER A 219 -5.11 6.42 28.52
C SER A 219 -5.53 7.88 28.42
N LEU A 220 -6.81 8.15 28.60
CA LEU A 220 -7.39 9.48 28.64
C LEU A 220 -7.46 9.99 30.08
N GLN A 221 -7.60 11.31 30.25
CA GLN A 221 -7.64 11.94 31.58
C GLN A 221 -8.86 11.53 32.41
N ASP A 222 -9.93 11.07 31.77
CA ASP A 222 -11.18 10.62 32.36
C ASP A 222 -11.23 9.09 32.58
N GLN A 223 -10.06 8.44 32.62
CA GLN A 223 -9.89 6.99 32.80
C GLN A 223 -10.42 6.12 31.66
N ARG A 224 -10.95 6.72 30.59
CA ARG A 224 -11.24 5.98 29.35
C ARG A 224 -9.96 5.72 28.56
N THR A 225 -10.06 4.88 27.54
CA THR A 225 -8.96 4.66 26.59
C THR A 225 -9.32 5.15 25.21
N LEU A 226 -8.35 5.72 24.49
CA LEU A 226 -8.44 6.01 23.07
C LEU A 226 -7.69 4.94 22.30
N VAL A 227 -8.40 4.15 21.51
CA VAL A 227 -7.85 3.06 20.70
C VAL A 227 -7.89 3.46 19.23
N ILE A 228 -6.71 3.50 18.59
CA ILE A 228 -6.54 3.88 17.20
C ILE A 228 -6.13 2.65 16.39
N GLY A 229 -6.96 2.31 15.39
CA GLY A 229 -6.66 1.27 14.41
C GLY A 229 -5.96 1.81 13.16
N ARG A 230 -5.91 0.98 12.12
CA ARG A 230 -5.41 1.33 10.78
C ARG A 230 -6.33 0.83 9.65
N ASN A 231 -7.65 0.82 9.90
CA ASN A 231 -8.63 0.53 8.86
C ASN A 231 -9.01 1.81 8.11
N PHE A 232 -8.31 2.09 7.01
CA PHE A 232 -8.48 3.32 6.21
C PHE A 232 -9.78 3.40 5.40
N ASN A 233 -10.52 2.29 5.31
CA ASN A 233 -11.77 2.19 4.55
C ASN A 233 -12.99 2.58 5.40
N GLU A 234 -12.89 2.53 6.73
CA GLU A 234 -13.99 2.89 7.62
C GLU A 234 -14.04 4.40 7.88
N THR A 235 -14.90 5.07 7.13
CA THR A 235 -15.13 6.51 7.24
C THR A 235 -16.55 6.84 7.67
N ARG A 236 -16.75 8.08 8.13
CA ARG A 236 -18.05 8.67 8.41
C ARG A 236 -18.09 10.09 7.84
N THR A 237 -19.23 10.48 7.30
CA THR A 237 -19.49 11.87 6.92
C THR A 237 -19.95 12.66 8.14
N VAL A 238 -19.28 13.76 8.45
CA VAL A 238 -19.65 14.71 9.50
C VAL A 238 -19.73 16.10 8.87
N GLY A 239 -20.95 16.63 8.73
CA GLY A 239 -21.17 17.82 7.91
C GLY A 239 -20.82 17.53 6.44
N GLN A 240 -19.91 18.31 5.86
CA GLN A 240 -19.41 18.14 4.49
C GLN A 240 -18.07 17.37 4.42
N ALA A 241 -17.51 16.95 5.56
CA ALA A 241 -16.20 16.31 5.62
C ALA A 241 -16.33 14.78 5.77
N GLN A 242 -15.54 14.03 5.00
CA GLN A 242 -15.34 12.60 5.20
C GLN A 242 -14.17 12.39 6.17
N VAL A 243 -14.47 11.89 7.37
CA VAL A 243 -13.50 11.71 8.46
C VAL A 243 -13.42 10.24 8.88
N PRO A 244 -12.40 9.83 9.64
CA PRO A 244 -12.36 8.47 10.19
C PRO A 244 -13.61 8.18 11.03
N LYS A 245 -14.11 6.95 10.96
CA LYS A 245 -15.19 6.52 11.86
C LYS A 245 -14.63 6.38 13.28
N ALA A 246 -15.29 7.03 14.24
CA ALA A 246 -15.04 6.91 15.67
C ALA A 246 -16.33 6.51 16.40
N TRP A 247 -16.20 5.71 17.46
CA TRP A 247 -17.33 5.22 18.26
C TRP A 247 -16.92 4.94 19.71
N ALA A 248 -17.88 4.99 20.62
CA ALA A 248 -17.70 4.52 21.99
C ALA A 248 -17.93 3.01 22.06
N ASP A 249 -17.11 2.33 22.86
CA ASP A 249 -17.19 0.90 23.14
C ASP A 249 -16.81 0.66 24.61
N GLY A 250 -17.82 0.65 25.48
CA GLY A 250 -17.62 0.60 26.94
C GLY A 250 -16.78 1.79 27.43
N SER A 251 -15.65 1.50 28.08
CA SER A 251 -14.68 2.50 28.54
C SER A 251 -13.69 2.95 27.47
N ALA A 252 -13.81 2.48 26.23
CA ALA A 252 -12.94 2.86 25.13
C ALA A 252 -13.66 3.80 24.13
N ILE A 253 -12.92 4.76 23.61
CA ILE A 253 -13.23 5.45 22.36
C ILE A 253 -12.36 4.82 21.30
N LYS A 254 -12.98 4.18 20.31
CA LYS A 254 -12.29 3.55 19.18
C LYS A 254 -12.35 4.46 17.97
N MET A 255 -11.27 4.48 17.21
CA MET A 255 -11.22 5.13 15.91
C MET A 255 -10.55 4.21 14.89
N SER A 256 -11.21 4.06 13.75
CA SER A 256 -10.78 3.21 12.62
C SER A 256 -9.35 3.50 12.16
N TYR A 257 -8.99 4.78 12.06
CA TYR A 257 -7.64 5.28 11.81
C TYR A 257 -7.54 6.76 12.21
N CYS A 258 -6.33 7.32 12.26
CA CYS A 258 -6.13 8.74 12.56
C CYS A 258 -5.07 9.34 11.63
N PRO A 259 -5.34 10.40 10.85
CA PRO A 259 -4.26 11.18 10.23
C PRO A 259 -3.49 11.91 11.33
N VAL A 260 -2.16 11.80 11.35
CA VAL A 260 -1.27 12.50 12.31
C VAL A 260 -0.43 13.59 11.63
N ALA A 261 -0.33 13.55 10.30
CA ALA A 261 0.22 14.62 9.50
C ALA A 261 -0.41 14.62 8.10
N LEU A 262 -0.66 15.82 7.57
CA LEU A 262 -1.09 16.05 6.20
C LEU A 262 -0.18 17.14 5.63
N GLY A 263 0.60 16.78 4.62
CA GLY A 263 1.59 17.64 3.99
C GLY A 263 0.96 18.92 3.45
N GLY A 264 1.63 20.06 3.67
CA GLY A 264 1.14 21.38 3.27
C GLY A 264 -0.04 21.92 4.10
N ASN A 265 -0.59 21.16 5.06
CA ASN A 265 -1.64 21.65 5.95
C ASN A 265 -1.50 21.08 7.39
N PRO A 266 -0.61 21.67 8.21
CA PRO A 266 -0.36 21.24 9.60
C PRO A 266 -1.62 21.10 10.46
N ARG A 267 -2.61 21.97 10.26
CA ARG A 267 -3.84 21.99 11.06
C ARG A 267 -4.89 20.97 10.60
N ALA A 268 -4.82 20.48 9.36
CA ALA A 268 -5.84 19.61 8.81
C ALA A 268 -5.94 18.27 9.56
N ALA A 269 -4.82 17.70 9.99
CA ALA A 269 -4.80 16.43 10.70
C ALA A 269 -5.50 16.56 12.08
N GLN A 270 -5.18 17.62 12.83
CA GLN A 270 -5.85 17.92 14.10
C GLN A 270 -7.34 18.22 13.92
N LEU A 271 -7.71 18.96 12.87
CA LEU A 271 -9.11 19.26 12.57
C LEU A 271 -9.89 17.98 12.22
N ALA A 272 -9.29 17.07 11.45
CA ALA A 272 -9.90 15.77 11.14
C ALA A 272 -10.13 14.94 12.40
N PHE A 273 -9.16 14.92 13.33
CA PHE A 273 -9.30 14.27 14.63
C PHE A 273 -10.45 14.86 15.47
N ARG A 274 -10.47 16.18 15.66
CA ARG A 274 -11.55 16.88 16.38
C ARG A 274 -12.92 16.64 15.75
N THR A 275 -12.98 16.67 14.41
CA THR A 275 -14.24 16.48 13.66
C THR A 275 -14.76 15.05 13.80
N ALA A 276 -13.88 14.04 13.73
CA ALA A 276 -14.25 12.64 13.92
C ALA A 276 -14.82 12.38 15.33
N LEU A 277 -14.28 13.07 16.34
CA LEU A 277 -14.65 12.90 17.74
C LEU A 277 -15.75 13.86 18.21
N LYS A 278 -16.24 14.76 17.36
CA LYS A 278 -17.20 15.82 17.72
C LYS A 278 -18.48 15.30 18.41
N HIS A 279 -18.91 14.09 18.05
CA HIS A 279 -20.11 13.45 18.60
C HIS A 279 -19.85 12.54 19.80
N LEU A 280 -18.58 12.38 20.17
CA LEU A 280 -18.18 11.62 21.33
C LEU A 280 -17.88 12.63 22.43
N ASP A 281 -18.47 12.41 23.60
CA ASP A 281 -18.26 13.24 24.78
C ASP A 281 -16.84 13.02 25.31
N LEU A 282 -15.83 13.59 24.63
CA LEU A 282 -14.41 13.52 24.97
C LEU A 282 -13.92 14.91 25.36
N THR A 283 -13.68 15.09 26.65
CA THR A 283 -12.97 16.25 27.19
C THR A 283 -11.47 16.15 26.90
N GLY A 284 -10.80 17.29 26.66
CA GLY A 284 -9.35 17.30 26.47
C GLY A 284 -8.85 16.76 25.12
N GLN A 285 -9.63 16.89 24.05
CA GLN A 285 -9.28 16.40 22.71
C GLN A 285 -7.90 16.89 22.24
N ASP A 286 -7.50 18.10 22.58
CA ASP A 286 -6.18 18.64 22.19
C ASP A 286 -5.01 17.99 22.92
N VAL A 287 -5.22 17.61 24.19
CA VAL A 287 -4.24 16.83 24.96
C VAL A 287 -4.15 15.42 24.39
N ALA A 288 -5.28 14.79 24.09
CA ALA A 288 -5.32 13.46 23.46
C ALA A 288 -4.62 13.46 22.09
N TRP A 289 -4.89 14.47 21.26
CA TRP A 289 -4.22 14.68 19.97
C TRP A 289 -2.71 14.83 20.12
N SER A 290 -2.26 15.71 21.03
CA SER A 290 -0.84 15.97 21.25
C SER A 290 -0.12 14.72 21.77
N THR A 291 -0.76 13.97 22.67
CA THR A 291 -0.26 12.69 23.19
C THR A 291 -0.13 11.66 22.08
N LEU A 292 -1.14 11.54 21.20
CA LEU A 292 -1.09 10.64 20.05
C LEU A 292 0.03 11.00 19.08
N ARG A 293 0.18 12.28 18.76
CA ARG A 293 1.24 12.74 17.85
C ARG A 293 2.62 12.46 18.44
N ASN A 294 2.83 12.75 19.73
CA ASN A 294 4.10 12.47 20.41
C ASN A 294 4.40 10.98 20.48
N TYR A 295 3.40 10.14 20.79
CA TYR A 295 3.53 8.68 20.74
C TYR A 295 4.05 8.22 19.37
N ASN A 296 3.45 8.71 18.29
CA ASN A 296 3.87 8.34 16.92
C ASN A 296 5.31 8.75 16.63
N VAL A 297 5.68 10.00 16.92
CA VAL A 297 7.05 10.51 16.71
C VAL A 297 8.04 9.66 17.50
N SER A 298 7.83 9.48 18.81
CA SER A 298 8.75 8.72 19.67
C SER A 298 8.90 7.27 19.20
N ARG A 299 7.80 6.59 18.88
CA ARG A 299 7.84 5.19 18.41
C ARG A 299 8.54 5.04 17.06
N LEU A 300 8.32 5.98 16.14
CA LEU A 300 9.00 5.95 14.84
C LEU A 300 10.51 6.21 14.98
N PHE A 301 10.92 7.16 15.82
CA PHE A 301 12.35 7.41 16.07
C PHE A 301 13.04 6.23 16.77
N GLU A 302 12.41 5.63 17.77
CA GLU A 302 12.93 4.42 18.42
C GLU A 302 13.12 3.28 17.40
N ALA A 303 12.12 3.04 16.56
CA ALA A 303 12.20 2.06 15.50
C ALA A 303 13.28 2.39 14.48
N TYR A 304 13.41 3.66 14.08
CA TYR A 304 14.42 4.12 13.12
C TYR A 304 15.84 3.86 13.64
N VAL A 305 16.11 4.22 14.90
CA VAL A 305 17.41 3.95 15.53
C VAL A 305 17.70 2.45 15.56
N ALA A 306 16.70 1.65 15.96
CA ALA A 306 16.83 0.19 15.99
C ALA A 306 17.09 -0.44 14.60
N THR A 307 16.76 0.23 13.50
CA THR A 307 17.14 -0.26 12.16
C THR A 307 18.65 -0.28 11.94
N GLY A 308 19.42 0.55 12.66
CA GLY A 308 20.88 0.60 12.53
C GLY A 308 21.57 -0.70 12.94
N ASP A 309 20.93 -1.48 13.82
CA ASP A 309 21.44 -2.77 14.29
C ASP A 309 21.12 -3.92 13.33
N ILE A 310 20.32 -3.68 12.29
CA ILE A 310 19.91 -4.71 11.33
C ILE A 310 21.09 -5.06 10.41
N LYS A 311 21.42 -6.36 10.36
CA LYS A 311 22.56 -6.87 9.59
C LYS A 311 22.23 -7.05 8.13
N HIS A 312 21.04 -7.54 7.81
CA HIS A 312 20.65 -7.75 6.42
C HIS A 312 20.35 -6.42 5.71
N ASP A 313 21.19 -6.03 4.75
CA ASP A 313 21.13 -4.73 4.07
C ASP A 313 19.77 -4.43 3.41
N GLY A 314 19.19 -5.39 2.67
CA GLY A 314 17.89 -5.18 2.00
C GLY A 314 16.74 -4.92 2.98
N LEU A 315 16.67 -5.69 4.07
CA LEU A 315 15.72 -5.52 5.17
C LEU A 315 15.94 -4.18 5.89
N ARG A 316 17.19 -3.86 6.25
CA ARG A 316 17.56 -2.58 6.87
C ARG A 316 17.10 -1.41 6.02
N LYS A 317 17.44 -1.41 4.73
CA LYS A 317 17.10 -0.33 3.79
C LYS A 317 15.59 -0.12 3.72
N LYS A 318 14.81 -1.18 3.50
CA LYS A 318 13.35 -1.10 3.41
C LYS A 318 12.71 -0.54 4.69
N LEU A 319 13.14 -1.01 5.87
CA LEU A 319 12.63 -0.52 7.15
C LEU A 319 13.01 0.93 7.39
N ALA A 320 14.30 1.25 7.27
CA ALA A 320 14.84 2.57 7.55
C ALA A 320 14.21 3.63 6.63
N GLU A 321 14.12 3.36 5.32
CA GLU A 321 13.53 4.29 4.34
C GLU A 321 12.04 4.51 4.59
N SER A 322 11.26 3.45 4.85
CA SER A 322 9.83 3.59 5.17
C SER A 322 9.58 4.40 6.43
N ILE A 323 10.36 4.14 7.49
CA ILE A 323 10.23 4.85 8.76
C ILE A 323 10.68 6.31 8.60
N ALA A 324 11.80 6.56 7.89
CA ALA A 324 12.28 7.91 7.60
C ALA A 324 11.24 8.73 6.82
N CYS A 325 10.64 8.14 5.77
CA CYS A 325 9.58 8.80 5.00
C CYS A 325 8.39 9.19 5.90
N GLN A 326 8.00 8.30 6.81
CA GLN A 326 6.92 8.56 7.76
C GLN A 326 7.27 9.72 8.71
N ILE A 327 8.49 9.73 9.27
CA ILE A 327 8.99 10.79 10.15
C ILE A 327 9.06 12.13 9.40
N GLU A 328 9.63 12.16 8.20
CA GLU A 328 9.76 13.37 7.40
C GLU A 328 8.41 14.02 7.12
N THR A 329 7.40 13.25 6.74
CA THR A 329 6.06 13.78 6.50
C THR A 329 5.45 14.35 7.79
N MET A 330 5.71 13.73 8.95
CA MET A 330 5.29 14.29 10.24
C MET A 330 5.99 15.60 10.59
N LEU A 331 7.28 15.72 10.29
CA LEU A 331 8.08 16.93 10.55
C LEU A 331 7.70 18.08 9.60
N LYS A 332 7.42 17.78 8.32
CA LYS A 332 6.93 18.75 7.32
C LYS A 332 5.53 19.29 7.62
N SER A 333 4.84 18.71 8.62
CA SER A 333 3.48 19.07 9.06
C SER A 333 3.48 19.76 10.44
N ILE A 334 4.64 20.28 10.87
CA ILE A 334 4.79 21.22 12.01
C ILE A 334 4.66 22.65 11.48
#